data_AF-A0A1Y3YEQ4-F1
#
_entry.id   AF-A0A1Y3YEQ4-F1
#
_cell.length_a   1.000
_cell.length_b   1.000
_cell.length_c   1.000
_cell.angle_alpha   90.00
_cell.angle_beta   90.00
_cell.angle_gamma   90.00
#
_symmetry.space_group_name_H-M   'P 1'
#
loop_
_entity.id
_entity.type
_entity.pdbx_description
1 polymer ?
#
loop_
_entity_poly.entity_id
_entity_poly.type
_entity_poly.pdbx_seq_one_letter_code
_entity_poly.pdbx_strand_id
1 'polypeptide(L)'
;MLTATRGSYVLVVQQDDSPFNPREDDNFGKMVCFHRQYSLGDHHNYIDKDDFLRDLYLKTVGDDERGAHRYERALDLMNYKIKAPFGSPDYERQVDERLMKVISQKYLMLPLYLYDHSGITMNTTGFSCPWDSGQVGWIYASKEDALREFGGKSFTAATRKKAEDCMRGEVECYDSYLRGEAYGFELYKDGELEDSCWGFIGSNEEAIKGIEDYLPDECSGMTGELVERDSPRSMLKMFLDHARVQVAQAAKDFEKAPRQQALQTEAR
;
A
#
# COMPACT_ATOMS: atom_id res chain seq x y z
N MET A 1 -18.45 9.37 2.34
CA MET A 1 -17.50 10.51 2.22
C MET A 1 -17.50 11.28 3.53
N LEU A 2 -16.40 11.95 3.85
CA LEU A 2 -16.21 12.69 5.09
C LEU A 2 -16.05 14.18 4.79
N THR A 3 -16.58 15.05 5.65
CA THR A 3 -16.50 16.51 5.46
C THR A 3 -16.24 17.25 6.75
N ALA A 4 -15.46 18.33 6.68
CA ALA A 4 -15.28 19.29 7.76
C ALA A 4 -15.35 20.72 7.21
N THR A 5 -15.66 21.70 8.06
CA THR A 5 -15.70 23.12 7.68
C THR A 5 -14.98 23.95 8.73
N ARG A 6 -14.11 24.87 8.32
CA ARG A 6 -13.39 25.76 9.25
C ARG A 6 -13.12 27.11 8.59
N GLY A 7 -13.67 28.18 9.18
CA GLY A 7 -13.58 29.51 8.58
C GLY A 7 -14.14 29.52 7.16
N SER A 8 -13.35 29.98 6.19
CA SER A 8 -13.70 29.95 4.77
C SER A 8 -13.50 28.59 4.09
N TYR A 9 -12.90 27.62 4.79
CA TYR A 9 -12.52 26.34 4.21
C TYR A 9 -13.58 25.25 4.39
N VAL A 10 -13.65 24.37 3.40
CA VAL A 10 -14.40 23.11 3.42
C VAL A 10 -13.46 21.99 2.95
N LEU A 11 -13.26 20.99 3.81
CA LEU A 11 -12.49 19.80 3.50
C LEU A 11 -13.45 18.67 3.16
N VAL A 12 -13.19 17.98 2.05
CA VAL A 12 -13.92 16.79 1.63
C VAL A 12 -12.92 15.66 1.46
N VAL A 13 -13.12 14.56 2.18
CA VAL A 13 -12.30 13.34 2.05
C VAL A 13 -13.18 12.22 1.49
N GLN A 14 -12.67 11.54 0.48
CA GLN A 14 -13.41 10.54 -0.28
C GLN A 14 -12.55 9.30 -0.49
N GLN A 15 -13.22 8.15 -0.60
CA GLN A 15 -12.57 6.93 -1.09
C GLN A 15 -12.34 7.07 -2.59
N ASP A 16 -11.17 6.71 -3.04
CA ASP A 16 -10.77 6.68 -4.45
C ASP A 16 -11.41 5.45 -5.12
N ASP A 17 -12.17 5.67 -6.18
CA ASP A 17 -12.85 4.62 -6.95
C ASP A 17 -11.97 4.05 -8.09
N SER A 18 -10.85 4.71 -8.38
CA SER A 18 -9.88 4.30 -9.39
C SER A 18 -8.44 4.52 -8.91
N PRO A 19 -8.05 3.93 -7.76
CA PRO A 19 -6.74 4.15 -7.19
C PRO A 19 -5.64 3.58 -8.08
N PHE A 20 -4.49 4.26 -8.08
CA PHE A 20 -3.30 3.77 -8.74
C PHE A 20 -2.79 2.49 -8.05
N ASN A 21 -2.39 1.50 -8.84
CA ASN A 21 -1.84 0.26 -8.31
C ASN A 21 -0.43 0.51 -7.76
N PRO A 22 -0.16 0.35 -6.45
CA PRO A 22 1.14 0.67 -5.87
C PRO A 22 2.27 -0.24 -6.38
N ARG A 23 1.96 -1.36 -7.05
CA ARG A 23 2.95 -2.23 -7.70
C ARG A 23 3.43 -1.72 -9.06
N GLU A 24 2.81 -0.67 -9.59
CA GLU A 24 3.28 0.04 -10.78
C GLU A 24 4.31 1.15 -10.44
N ASP A 25 4.58 1.38 -9.15
CA ASP A 25 5.62 2.30 -8.66
C ASP A 25 6.98 1.60 -8.47
N ASP A 26 8.02 2.36 -8.11
CA ASP A 26 9.33 1.84 -7.73
C ASP A 26 9.27 1.15 -6.36
N ASN A 27 9.42 -0.17 -6.36
CA ASN A 27 9.33 -1.02 -5.18
C ASN A 27 10.68 -1.70 -4.92
N PHE A 28 11.06 -1.82 -3.64
CA PHE A 28 12.27 -2.54 -3.23
C PHE A 28 12.12 -4.05 -3.44
N GLY A 29 10.99 -4.62 -3.04
CA GLY A 29 10.69 -6.03 -3.25
C GLY A 29 10.06 -6.27 -4.62
N LYS A 30 10.34 -7.44 -5.22
CA LYS A 30 9.62 -7.93 -6.39
C LYS A 30 8.58 -8.97 -5.99
N MET A 31 7.30 -8.72 -6.26
CA MET A 31 6.19 -9.64 -6.00
C MET A 31 5.90 -10.51 -7.22
N VAL A 32 6.01 -11.82 -7.06
CA VAL A 32 5.68 -12.80 -8.12
C VAL A 32 4.56 -13.69 -7.62
N CYS A 33 3.43 -13.68 -8.31
CA CYS A 33 2.20 -14.33 -7.89
C CYS A 33 1.60 -15.22 -8.99
N PHE A 34 1.10 -16.38 -8.59
CA PHE A 34 0.46 -17.38 -9.44
C PHE A 34 -0.97 -17.58 -8.95
N HIS A 35 -1.92 -16.82 -9.50
CA HIS A 35 -3.34 -16.95 -9.17
C HIS A 35 -4.18 -17.10 -10.43
N ARG A 36 -5.24 -17.93 -10.37
CA ARG A 36 -6.05 -18.28 -11.55
C ARG A 36 -7.05 -17.19 -11.94
N GLN A 37 -7.53 -16.43 -10.94
CA GLN A 37 -8.62 -15.46 -11.11
C GLN A 37 -8.15 -14.01 -11.08
N TYR A 38 -6.99 -13.75 -10.46
CA TYR A 38 -6.51 -12.40 -10.19
C TYR A 38 -5.12 -12.23 -10.78
N SER A 39 -4.87 -11.08 -11.39
CA SER A 39 -3.51 -10.64 -11.73
C SER A 39 -2.96 -9.89 -10.52
N LEU A 40 -2.05 -10.54 -9.79
CA LEU A 40 -1.52 -10.03 -8.52
C LEU A 40 -0.03 -9.74 -8.61
N GLY A 41 0.45 -8.80 -7.81
CA GLY A 41 1.88 -8.47 -7.71
C GLY A 41 2.42 -7.85 -8.99
N ASP A 42 3.71 -8.06 -9.25
CA ASP A 42 4.40 -7.47 -10.39
C ASP A 42 4.27 -8.34 -11.63
N HIS A 43 4.31 -7.71 -12.80
CA HIS A 43 4.30 -8.45 -14.05
C HIS A 43 5.54 -9.35 -14.22
N HIS A 44 5.31 -10.59 -14.66
CA HIS A 44 6.35 -11.56 -14.95
C HIS A 44 5.93 -12.54 -16.05
N ASN A 45 6.93 -13.22 -16.64
CA ASN A 45 6.74 -14.20 -17.71
C ASN A 45 6.91 -15.65 -17.25
N TYR A 46 7.03 -15.90 -15.94
CA TYR A 46 7.12 -17.26 -15.40
C TYR A 46 5.82 -18.02 -15.66
N ILE A 47 5.95 -19.26 -16.11
CA ILE A 47 4.80 -20.13 -16.42
C ILE A 47 4.08 -20.53 -15.14
N ASP A 48 4.85 -20.91 -14.12
CA ASP A 48 4.38 -21.37 -12.82
C ASP A 48 5.45 -21.12 -11.74
N LYS A 49 5.14 -21.57 -10.51
CA LYS A 49 6.06 -21.42 -9.37
C LYS A 49 7.39 -22.15 -9.59
N ASP A 50 7.40 -23.27 -10.31
CA ASP A 50 8.59 -24.11 -10.45
C ASP A 50 9.58 -23.45 -11.43
N ASP A 51 9.06 -22.84 -12.50
CA ASP A 51 9.84 -22.02 -13.42
C ASP A 51 10.51 -20.83 -12.70
N PHE A 52 9.76 -20.13 -11.85
CA PHE A 52 10.28 -19.04 -11.02
C PHE A 52 11.36 -19.50 -10.03
N LEU A 53 11.10 -20.57 -9.26
CA LEU A 53 12.06 -21.08 -8.29
C LEU A 53 13.33 -21.62 -8.97
N ARG A 54 13.19 -22.24 -10.15
CA ARG A 54 14.32 -22.67 -10.97
C ARG A 54 15.18 -21.48 -11.40
N ASP A 55 14.59 -20.42 -11.94
CA ASP A 55 15.31 -19.22 -12.34
C ASP A 55 16.10 -18.60 -11.16
N LEU A 56 15.46 -18.42 -10.01
CA LEU A 56 16.13 -17.89 -8.80
C LEU A 56 17.25 -18.82 -8.29
N TYR A 57 17.05 -20.13 -8.39
CA TYR A 57 18.06 -21.12 -8.04
C TYR A 57 19.30 -20.96 -8.92
N LEU A 58 19.12 -20.92 -10.25
CA LEU A 58 20.21 -20.76 -11.22
C LEU A 58 20.93 -19.43 -11.00
N LYS A 59 20.20 -18.33 -10.81
CA LYS A 59 20.78 -17.01 -10.47
C LYS A 59 21.56 -17.01 -9.16
N THR A 60 21.33 -17.98 -8.28
CA THR A 60 22.08 -18.16 -7.04
C THR A 60 23.32 -19.02 -7.22
N VAL A 61 23.24 -20.13 -7.96
CA VAL A 61 24.36 -21.08 -8.10
C VAL A 61 25.28 -20.78 -9.30
N GLY A 62 24.88 -19.87 -10.19
CA GLY A 62 25.53 -19.56 -11.46
C GLY A 62 24.62 -19.96 -12.62
N ASP A 63 24.29 -19.01 -13.49
CA ASP A 63 23.42 -19.22 -14.66
C ASP A 63 24.24 -19.73 -15.85
N ASP A 64 24.78 -20.93 -15.70
CA ASP A 64 25.62 -21.63 -16.69
C ASP A 64 25.31 -23.13 -16.71
N GLU A 65 25.96 -23.88 -17.61
CA GLU A 65 25.81 -25.34 -17.69
C GLU A 65 26.09 -26.04 -16.36
N ARG A 66 27.03 -25.52 -15.56
CA ARG A 66 27.36 -26.09 -14.25
C ARG A 66 26.23 -25.85 -13.25
N GLY A 67 25.59 -24.69 -13.29
CA GLY A 67 24.38 -24.37 -12.54
C GLY A 67 23.21 -25.27 -12.90
N ALA A 68 22.98 -25.48 -14.20
CA ALA A 68 21.97 -26.43 -14.68
C ALA A 68 22.23 -27.84 -14.15
N HIS A 69 23.47 -28.33 -14.22
CA HIS A 69 23.83 -29.63 -13.65
C HIS A 69 23.69 -29.68 -12.12
N ARG A 70 23.93 -28.57 -11.40
CA ARG A 70 23.68 -28.50 -9.95
C ARG A 70 22.18 -28.60 -9.64
N TYR A 71 21.34 -27.96 -10.44
CA TYR A 71 19.89 -28.02 -10.28
C TYR A 71 19.35 -29.43 -10.56
N GLU A 72 19.73 -30.04 -11.69
CA GLU A 72 19.38 -31.43 -12.02
C GLU A 72 19.79 -32.39 -10.91
N ARG A 73 21.05 -32.31 -10.46
CA ARG A 73 21.56 -33.13 -9.36
C ARG A 73 20.80 -32.88 -8.06
N ALA A 74 20.36 -31.65 -7.80
CA ALA A 74 19.55 -31.35 -6.62
C ALA A 74 18.19 -32.05 -6.69
N LEU A 75 17.53 -32.03 -7.85
CA LEU A 75 16.27 -32.73 -8.08
C LEU A 75 16.42 -34.26 -7.95
N ASP A 76 17.48 -34.85 -8.51
CA ASP A 76 17.76 -36.29 -8.39
C ASP A 76 17.95 -36.72 -6.93
N LEU A 77 18.71 -35.93 -6.16
CA LEU A 77 18.90 -36.16 -4.72
C LEU A 77 17.61 -35.98 -3.92
N MET A 78 16.68 -35.15 -4.39
CA MET A 78 15.38 -34.95 -3.77
C MET A 78 14.47 -36.15 -4.02
N ASN A 79 14.38 -36.62 -5.27
CA ASN A 79 13.61 -37.81 -5.66
C ASN A 79 13.94 -39.03 -4.79
N TYR A 80 15.22 -39.23 -4.44
CA TYR A 80 15.61 -40.35 -3.57
C TYR A 80 15.31 -40.12 -2.08
N LYS A 81 15.35 -38.87 -1.61
CA LYS A 81 15.26 -38.55 -0.17
C LYS A 81 13.84 -38.23 0.29
N ILE A 82 12.98 -37.73 -0.60
CA ILE A 82 11.60 -37.38 -0.27
C ILE A 82 10.78 -38.67 -0.32
N LYS A 83 10.12 -38.99 0.80
CA LYS A 83 9.29 -40.20 0.91
C LYS A 83 7.83 -39.98 0.51
N ALA A 84 7.43 -38.71 0.36
CA ALA A 84 6.09 -38.36 -0.07
C ALA A 84 5.85 -38.83 -1.52
N PRO A 85 4.61 -39.19 -1.88
CA PRO A 85 4.29 -39.56 -3.25
C PRO A 85 4.65 -38.44 -4.23
N PHE A 86 5.32 -38.79 -5.33
CA PHE A 86 5.68 -37.84 -6.38
C PHE A 86 4.44 -37.06 -6.86
N GLY A 87 4.57 -35.73 -6.94
CA GLY A 87 3.48 -34.82 -7.34
C GLY A 87 2.41 -34.59 -6.26
N SER A 88 2.55 -35.14 -5.05
CA SER A 88 1.65 -34.80 -3.94
C SER A 88 1.99 -33.42 -3.35
N PRO A 89 1.02 -32.71 -2.72
CA PRO A 89 1.30 -31.43 -2.07
C PRO A 89 2.44 -31.47 -1.04
N ASP A 90 2.64 -32.60 -0.36
CA ASP A 90 3.74 -32.79 0.59
C ASP A 90 5.10 -32.97 -0.12
N TYR A 91 5.11 -33.64 -1.26
CA TYR A 91 6.30 -33.76 -2.11
C TYR A 91 6.71 -32.38 -2.64
N GLU A 92 5.77 -31.64 -3.22
CA GLU A 92 6.01 -30.29 -3.76
C GLU A 92 6.56 -29.35 -2.69
N ARG A 93 5.94 -29.32 -1.51
CA ARG A 93 6.42 -28.50 -0.38
C ARG A 93 7.87 -28.85 0.00
N GLN A 94 8.21 -30.13 0.06
CA GLN A 94 9.56 -30.56 0.42
C GLN A 94 10.61 -30.23 -0.66
N VAL A 95 10.22 -30.21 -1.94
CA VAL A 95 11.08 -29.74 -3.04
C VAL A 95 11.31 -28.24 -2.89
N ASP A 96 10.24 -27.46 -2.76
CA ASP A 96 10.27 -26.00 -2.61
C ASP A 96 11.17 -25.59 -1.42
N GLU A 97 10.98 -26.19 -0.24
CA GLU A 97 11.80 -25.93 0.95
C GLU A 97 13.30 -26.14 0.71
N ARG A 98 13.68 -27.11 -0.12
CA ARG A 98 15.09 -27.40 -0.40
C ARG A 98 15.66 -26.45 -1.43
N LEU A 99 14.90 -26.08 -2.47
CA LEU A 99 15.30 -25.04 -3.41
C LEU A 99 15.48 -23.71 -2.67
N MET A 100 14.53 -23.35 -1.79
CA MET A 100 14.57 -22.14 -0.97
C MET A 100 15.79 -22.07 -0.06
N LYS A 101 16.28 -23.20 0.47
CA LYS A 101 17.54 -23.22 1.24
C LYS A 101 18.75 -22.78 0.42
N VAL A 102 18.77 -23.06 -0.88
CA VAL A 102 19.84 -22.60 -1.76
C VAL A 102 19.60 -21.15 -2.15
N ILE A 103 18.40 -20.81 -2.63
CA ILE A 103 18.02 -19.45 -3.06
C ILE A 103 18.27 -18.42 -1.93
N SER A 104 17.97 -18.79 -0.68
CA SER A 104 18.19 -17.94 0.50
C SER A 104 19.65 -17.59 0.78
N GLN A 105 20.62 -18.18 0.06
CA GLN A 105 22.02 -17.75 0.09
C GLN A 105 22.18 -16.35 -0.54
N LYS A 106 21.44 -16.04 -1.61
CA LYS A 106 21.53 -14.78 -2.36
C LYS A 106 20.30 -13.88 -2.21
N TYR A 107 19.13 -14.44 -1.93
CA TYR A 107 17.87 -13.69 -1.87
C TYR A 107 17.24 -13.73 -0.48
N LEU A 108 16.46 -12.69 -0.17
CA LEU A 108 15.47 -12.65 0.90
C LEU A 108 14.11 -12.89 0.25
N MET A 109 13.28 -13.73 0.85
CA MET A 109 11.98 -14.10 0.31
C MET A 109 10.97 -14.23 1.44
N LEU A 110 9.79 -13.64 1.25
CA LEU A 110 8.64 -13.85 2.12
C LEU A 110 7.51 -14.47 1.28
N PRO A 111 6.81 -15.49 1.79
CA PRO A 111 5.65 -16.05 1.11
C PRO A 111 4.54 -14.99 1.05
N LEU A 112 3.70 -15.05 0.01
CA LEU A 112 2.49 -14.25 -0.12
C LEU A 112 1.29 -15.17 -0.03
N TYR A 113 0.39 -14.88 0.89
CA TYR A 113 -0.87 -15.61 1.07
C TYR A 113 -2.03 -14.71 0.71
N LEU A 114 -3.01 -15.25 0.00
CA LEU A 114 -4.26 -14.57 -0.35
C LEU A 114 -5.41 -15.21 0.43
N TYR A 115 -6.35 -14.40 0.88
CA TYR A 115 -7.67 -14.83 1.35
C TYR A 115 -8.74 -14.18 0.48
N ASP A 116 -9.65 -14.99 -0.05
CA ASP A 116 -10.70 -14.57 -0.99
C ASP A 116 -12.10 -14.95 -0.47
N HIS A 117 -12.79 -13.99 0.15
CA HIS A 117 -14.13 -14.19 0.68
C HIS A 117 -14.96 -12.90 0.64
N SER A 118 -15.64 -12.67 -0.50
CA SER A 118 -16.39 -11.43 -0.81
C SER A 118 -15.54 -10.17 -0.99
N GLY A 119 -14.24 -10.37 -1.19
CA GLY A 119 -13.17 -9.40 -1.27
C GLY A 119 -11.84 -10.13 -1.07
N ILE A 120 -10.73 -9.51 -1.47
CA ILE A 120 -9.41 -10.14 -1.36
C ILE A 120 -8.50 -9.37 -0.41
N THR A 121 -7.70 -10.11 0.34
CA THR A 121 -6.66 -9.57 1.24
C THR A 121 -5.42 -10.46 1.20
N MET A 122 -4.26 -9.86 1.37
CA MET A 122 -2.95 -10.50 1.27
C MET A 122 -2.08 -10.24 2.49
N ASN A 123 -1.27 -11.22 2.88
CA ASN A 123 -0.23 -11.03 3.90
C ASN A 123 0.97 -11.96 3.68
N THR A 124 1.97 -11.86 4.57
CA THR A 124 3.18 -12.70 4.52
C THR A 124 3.22 -13.84 5.54
N THR A 125 2.16 -14.04 6.31
CA THR A 125 2.13 -14.92 7.49
C THR A 125 1.10 -16.05 7.39
N GLY A 126 0.17 -15.97 6.44
CA GLY A 126 -0.90 -16.93 6.22
C GLY A 126 -2.23 -16.53 6.86
N PHE A 127 -3.25 -17.33 6.57
CA PHE A 127 -4.56 -17.25 7.19
C PHE A 127 -4.94 -18.61 7.76
N SER A 128 -5.85 -18.62 8.74
CA SER A 128 -6.32 -19.86 9.37
C SER A 128 -7.35 -20.62 8.53
N CYS A 129 -8.00 -19.98 7.55
CA CYS A 129 -9.05 -20.58 6.73
C CYS A 129 -8.43 -21.51 5.66
N PRO A 130 -8.69 -22.82 5.69
CA PRO A 130 -8.07 -23.75 4.75
C PRO A 130 -8.75 -23.80 3.37
N TRP A 131 -9.92 -23.18 3.21
CA TRP A 131 -10.74 -23.26 1.99
C TRP A 131 -10.52 -22.07 1.08
N ASP A 132 -10.59 -20.87 1.67
CA ASP A 132 -10.58 -19.60 0.95
C ASP A 132 -9.21 -18.92 1.02
N SER A 133 -8.19 -19.58 1.58
CA SER A 133 -6.84 -19.05 1.62
C SER A 133 -5.78 -20.03 1.13
N GLY A 134 -4.69 -19.48 0.62
CA GLY A 134 -3.55 -20.25 0.18
C GLY A 134 -2.36 -19.36 -0.13
N GLN A 135 -1.18 -19.98 -0.23
CA GLN A 135 0.00 -19.28 -0.71
C GLN A 135 -0.16 -19.07 -2.23
N VAL A 136 -0.02 -17.82 -2.67
CA VAL A 136 -0.14 -17.43 -4.07
C VAL A 136 1.18 -17.01 -4.69
N GLY A 137 2.25 -16.81 -3.90
CA GLY A 137 3.51 -16.34 -4.46
C GLY A 137 4.57 -16.01 -3.42
N TRP A 138 5.48 -15.14 -3.82
CA TRP A 138 6.53 -14.59 -2.97
C TRP A 138 6.82 -13.14 -3.32
N ILE A 139 7.15 -12.35 -2.30
CA ILE A 139 7.93 -11.12 -2.46
C ILE A 139 9.39 -11.43 -2.20
N TYR A 140 10.29 -10.93 -3.05
CA TYR A 140 11.72 -11.17 -2.88
C TYR A 140 12.59 -9.98 -3.24
N ALA A 141 13.76 -9.91 -2.61
CA ALA A 141 14.82 -8.95 -2.92
C ALA A 141 16.18 -9.64 -2.82
N SER A 142 17.17 -9.19 -3.60
CA SER A 142 18.52 -9.72 -3.46
C SER A 142 19.16 -9.18 -2.18
N LYS A 143 20.04 -9.97 -1.56
CA LYS A 143 20.83 -9.49 -0.40
C LYS A 143 21.79 -8.36 -0.78
N GLU A 144 22.15 -8.28 -2.06
CA GLU A 144 22.97 -7.19 -2.59
C GLU A 144 22.18 -5.88 -2.61
N ASP A 145 20.95 -5.90 -3.13
CA ASP A 145 20.08 -4.72 -3.14
C ASP A 145 19.70 -4.32 -1.72
N ALA A 146 19.37 -5.29 -0.86
CA ALA A 146 19.15 -5.03 0.57
C ALA A 146 20.36 -4.37 1.25
N LEU A 147 21.58 -4.73 0.84
CA LEU A 147 22.80 -4.12 1.35
C LEU A 147 23.00 -2.70 0.83
N ARG A 148 22.67 -2.46 -0.45
CA ARG A 148 22.73 -1.15 -1.10
C ARG A 148 21.74 -0.16 -0.48
N GLU A 149 20.52 -0.62 -0.20
CA GLU A 149 19.43 0.22 0.27
C GLU A 149 19.50 0.49 1.77
N PHE A 150 19.71 -0.54 2.59
CA PHE A 150 19.55 -0.45 4.05
C PHE A 150 20.85 -0.60 4.84
N GLY A 151 21.97 -0.81 4.15
CA GLY A 151 23.21 -1.31 4.73
C GLY A 151 24.47 -0.56 4.35
N GLY A 152 25.61 -1.16 4.71
CA GLY A 152 26.96 -0.67 4.48
C GLY A 152 27.83 -1.75 3.83
N LYS A 153 29.03 -2.03 4.37
CA LYS A 153 29.99 -2.96 3.71
C LYS A 153 29.64 -4.45 3.80
N SER A 154 28.72 -4.89 4.68
CA SER A 154 28.39 -6.31 4.87
C SER A 154 26.94 -6.57 5.28
N PHE A 155 26.41 -7.73 4.89
CA PHE A 155 25.03 -8.14 5.16
C PHE A 155 24.86 -8.62 6.61
N THR A 156 24.08 -7.89 7.41
CA THR A 156 23.87 -8.16 8.84
C THR A 156 22.43 -8.58 9.15
N ALA A 157 22.18 -9.08 10.36
CA ALA A 157 20.81 -9.35 10.84
C ALA A 157 19.94 -8.08 10.87
N ALA A 158 20.52 -6.91 11.15
CA ALA A 158 19.81 -5.64 11.12
C ALA A 158 19.42 -5.25 9.68
N THR A 159 20.33 -5.43 8.72
CA THR A 159 20.06 -5.23 7.28
C THR A 159 18.95 -6.17 6.79
N ARG A 160 19.03 -7.46 7.16
CA ARG A 160 17.96 -8.43 6.89
C ARG A 160 16.62 -7.94 7.43
N LYS A 161 16.58 -7.53 8.70
CA LYS A 161 15.34 -7.09 9.34
C LYS A 161 14.74 -5.90 8.59
N LYS A 162 15.54 -4.86 8.28
CA LYS A 162 15.06 -3.68 7.53
C LYS A 162 14.49 -4.06 6.16
N ALA A 163 15.18 -4.94 5.42
CA ALA A 163 14.71 -5.38 4.11
C ALA A 163 13.42 -6.21 4.21
N GLU A 164 13.32 -7.12 5.17
CA GLU A 164 12.09 -7.88 5.40
C GLU A 164 10.93 -6.99 5.87
N ASP A 165 11.19 -6.01 6.75
CA ASP A 165 10.19 -5.04 7.21
C ASP A 165 9.72 -4.14 6.05
N CYS A 166 10.62 -3.72 5.17
CA CYS A 166 10.27 -2.97 3.96
C CYS A 166 9.39 -3.80 3.01
N MET A 167 9.77 -5.06 2.72
CA MET A 167 8.92 -5.96 1.91
C MET A 167 7.56 -6.22 2.57
N ARG A 168 7.48 -6.33 3.91
CA ARG A 168 6.18 -6.46 4.60
C ARG A 168 5.33 -5.20 4.43
N GLY A 169 5.92 -4.01 4.56
CA GLY A 169 5.24 -2.75 4.32
C GLY A 169 4.71 -2.60 2.89
N GLU A 170 5.46 -3.06 1.88
CA GLU A 170 4.97 -3.11 0.50
C GLU A 170 3.76 -4.05 0.34
N VAL A 171 3.78 -5.21 1.01
CA VAL A 171 2.63 -6.13 1.03
C VAL A 171 1.44 -5.51 1.74
N GLU A 172 1.64 -4.80 2.85
CA GLU A 172 0.57 -4.11 3.60
C GLU A 172 -0.05 -2.96 2.77
N CYS A 173 0.77 -2.20 2.05
CA CYS A 173 0.31 -1.17 1.12
C CYS A 173 -0.50 -1.80 -0.03
N TYR A 174 0.03 -2.86 -0.65
CA TYR A 174 -0.68 -3.56 -1.72
C TYR A 174 -1.97 -4.21 -1.25
N ASP A 175 -1.99 -4.77 -0.04
CA ASP A 175 -3.21 -5.31 0.59
C ASP A 175 -4.28 -4.23 0.79
N SER A 176 -3.88 -3.04 1.26
CA SER A 176 -4.80 -1.90 1.39
C SER A 176 -5.41 -1.52 0.05
N TYR A 177 -4.60 -1.48 -1.01
CA TYR A 177 -5.09 -1.31 -2.38
C TYR A 177 -6.07 -2.42 -2.80
N LEU A 178 -5.76 -3.70 -2.54
CA LEU A 178 -6.65 -4.83 -2.87
C LEU A 178 -8.00 -4.76 -2.14
N ARG A 179 -8.02 -4.20 -0.93
CA ARG A 179 -9.24 -3.97 -0.12
C ARG A 179 -9.99 -2.69 -0.52
N GLY A 180 -9.47 -1.93 -1.48
CA GLY A 180 -10.04 -0.66 -1.93
C GLY A 180 -9.82 0.50 -0.95
N GLU A 181 -8.88 0.36 -0.01
CA GLU A 181 -8.54 1.38 0.97
C GLU A 181 -7.54 2.38 0.37
N ALA A 182 -8.09 3.25 -0.47
CA ALA A 182 -7.39 4.38 -1.04
C ALA A 182 -8.30 5.60 -0.96
N TYR A 183 -7.71 6.75 -0.67
CA TYR A 183 -8.44 7.98 -0.39
C TYR A 183 -7.79 9.18 -1.06
N GLY A 184 -8.58 10.24 -1.18
CA GLY A 184 -8.11 11.56 -1.55
C GLY A 184 -8.93 12.65 -0.87
N PHE A 185 -8.43 13.87 -0.99
CA PHE A 185 -9.10 15.05 -0.47
C PHE A 185 -9.23 16.15 -1.51
N GLU A 186 -10.25 16.97 -1.29
CA GLU A 186 -10.45 18.26 -1.94
C GLU A 186 -10.63 19.31 -0.84
N LEU A 187 -9.83 20.37 -0.88
CA LEU A 187 -9.93 21.52 0.00
C LEU A 187 -10.48 22.70 -0.80
N TYR A 188 -11.62 23.21 -0.36
CA TYR A 188 -12.25 24.39 -0.95
C TYR A 188 -12.09 25.59 -0.03
N LYS A 189 -11.91 26.78 -0.60
CA LYS A 189 -11.87 28.06 0.10
C LYS A 189 -12.83 29.02 -0.58
N ASP A 190 -13.76 29.60 0.18
CA ASP A 190 -14.77 30.54 -0.35
C ASP A 190 -15.56 29.99 -1.55
N GLY A 191 -15.74 28.66 -1.60
CA GLY A 191 -16.46 27.95 -2.66
C GLY A 191 -15.63 27.59 -3.89
N GLU A 192 -14.35 27.97 -3.95
CA GLU A 192 -13.41 27.60 -5.02
C GLU A 192 -12.49 26.47 -4.55
N LEU A 193 -12.09 25.57 -5.46
CA LEU A 193 -11.15 24.50 -5.15
C LEU A 193 -9.75 25.12 -4.98
N GLU A 194 -9.20 25.00 -3.77
CA GLU A 194 -7.88 25.52 -3.41
C GLU A 194 -6.79 24.47 -3.64
N ASP A 195 -7.04 23.24 -3.19
CA ASP A 195 -6.09 22.12 -3.33
C ASP A 195 -6.82 20.77 -3.42
N SER A 196 -6.17 19.79 -4.03
CA SER A 196 -6.64 18.41 -4.08
C SER A 196 -5.47 17.45 -4.22
N CYS A 197 -5.45 16.41 -3.40
CA CYS A 197 -4.44 15.34 -3.49
C CYS A 197 -5.10 13.97 -3.30
N TRP A 198 -4.60 12.98 -4.04
CA TRP A 198 -5.12 11.62 -4.09
C TRP A 198 -3.96 10.62 -3.92
N GLY A 199 -4.28 9.34 -3.71
CA GLY A 199 -3.28 8.28 -3.56
C GLY A 199 -2.88 8.01 -2.11
N PHE A 200 -3.71 8.40 -1.13
CA PHE A 200 -3.53 8.00 0.27
C PHE A 200 -4.00 6.56 0.44
N ILE A 201 -3.09 5.61 0.22
CA ILE A 201 -3.34 4.17 0.38
C ILE A 201 -3.10 3.75 1.84
N GLY A 202 -4.04 3.01 2.41
CA GLY A 202 -4.02 2.59 3.81
C GLY A 202 -5.37 2.78 4.47
N SER A 203 -5.48 2.45 5.76
CA SER A 203 -6.73 2.61 6.50
C SER A 203 -7.24 4.05 6.48
N ASN A 204 -8.56 4.22 6.69
CA ASN A 204 -9.16 5.55 6.76
C ASN A 204 -8.48 6.45 7.82
N GLU A 205 -8.08 5.90 8.97
CA GLU A 205 -7.35 6.66 9.99
C GLU A 205 -5.95 7.10 9.54
N GLU A 206 -5.23 6.27 8.78
CA GLU A 206 -3.91 6.60 8.24
C GLU A 206 -4.02 7.65 7.14
N ALA A 207 -5.00 7.52 6.24
CA ALA A 207 -5.26 8.50 5.20
C ALA A 207 -5.59 9.88 5.79
N ILE A 208 -6.50 9.94 6.78
CA ILE A 208 -6.86 11.20 7.46
C ILE A 208 -5.63 11.87 8.10
N LYS A 209 -4.75 11.09 8.73
CA LYS A 209 -3.50 11.64 9.29
C LYS A 209 -2.57 12.17 8.21
N GLY A 210 -2.42 11.44 7.10
CA GLY A 210 -1.60 11.87 5.98
C GLY A 210 -2.13 13.16 5.34
N ILE A 211 -3.46 13.31 5.22
CA ILE A 211 -4.11 14.50 4.67
C ILE A 211 -3.83 15.74 5.52
N GLU A 212 -3.80 15.61 6.85
CA GLU A 212 -3.53 16.73 7.77
C GLU A 212 -2.21 17.45 7.44
N ASP A 213 -1.18 16.72 7.02
CA ASP A 213 0.13 17.28 6.68
C ASP A 213 0.12 18.16 5.41
N TYR A 214 -0.93 18.07 4.60
CA TYR A 214 -1.12 18.89 3.38
C TYR A 214 -2.00 20.12 3.63
N LEU A 215 -2.68 20.19 4.76
CA LEU A 215 -3.58 21.30 5.04
C LEU A 215 -2.81 22.56 5.44
N PRO A 216 -3.28 23.75 5.02
CA PRO A 216 -2.66 25.00 5.44
C PRO A 216 -2.85 25.22 6.95
N ASP A 217 -1.98 26.02 7.57
CA ASP A 217 -1.97 26.26 9.02
C ASP A 217 -3.34 26.71 9.57
N GLU A 218 -4.12 27.48 8.79
CA GLU A 218 -5.47 27.92 9.18
C GLU A 218 -6.48 26.76 9.33
N CYS A 219 -6.18 25.62 8.72
CA CYS A 219 -6.96 24.39 8.78
C CYS A 219 -6.43 23.39 9.83
N SER A 220 -5.37 23.70 10.59
CA SER A 220 -4.74 22.74 11.50
C SER A 220 -5.69 22.15 12.56
N GLY A 221 -5.94 20.84 12.51
CA GLY A 221 -6.85 20.07 13.36
C GLY A 221 -8.24 19.87 12.75
N MET A 222 -8.45 20.32 11.50
CA MET A 222 -9.74 20.20 10.80
C MET A 222 -10.09 18.75 10.47
N THR A 223 -9.11 17.87 10.26
CA THR A 223 -9.34 16.44 10.08
C THR A 223 -10.03 15.77 11.28
N GLY A 224 -9.82 16.29 12.49
CA GLY A 224 -10.49 15.81 13.71
C GLY A 224 -11.98 16.17 13.79
N GLU A 225 -12.48 17.03 12.89
CA GLU A 225 -13.86 17.49 12.83
C GLU A 225 -14.65 16.86 11.66
N LEU A 226 -14.05 15.88 10.99
CA LEU A 226 -14.68 15.18 9.86
C LEU A 226 -15.97 14.47 10.30
N VAL A 227 -17.04 14.73 9.57
CA VAL A 227 -18.35 14.10 9.76
C VAL A 227 -18.72 13.34 8.49
N GLU A 228 -19.23 12.13 8.67
CA GLU A 228 -19.73 11.30 7.58
C GLU A 228 -20.97 11.91 6.92
N ARG A 229 -20.98 11.85 5.59
CA ARG A 229 -22.08 12.31 4.75
C ARG A 229 -22.47 11.19 3.78
N ASP A 230 -23.75 10.85 3.80
CA ASP A 230 -24.24 9.64 3.13
C ASP A 230 -24.84 9.93 1.75
N SER A 231 -24.93 11.21 1.36
CA SER A 231 -25.57 11.58 0.09
C SER A 231 -25.05 12.88 -0.55
N PRO A 232 -25.13 13.02 -1.89
CA PRO A 232 -24.87 14.29 -2.58
C PRO A 232 -25.76 15.44 -2.09
N ARG A 233 -27.00 15.13 -1.66
CA ARG A 233 -27.93 16.14 -1.13
C ARG A 233 -27.43 16.74 0.19
N SER A 234 -26.84 15.92 1.07
CA SER A 234 -26.22 16.43 2.30
C SER A 234 -25.01 17.33 2.01
N MET A 235 -24.24 17.03 0.96
CA MET A 235 -23.11 17.86 0.52
C MET A 235 -23.59 19.24 0.05
N LEU A 236 -24.54 19.27 -0.90
CA LEU A 236 -25.10 20.52 -1.41
C LEU A 236 -25.68 21.37 -0.29
N LYS A 237 -26.40 20.74 0.64
CA LYS A 237 -26.95 21.44 1.82
C LYS A 237 -25.83 22.04 2.68
N MET A 238 -24.76 21.28 2.94
CA MET A 238 -23.62 21.76 3.71
C MET A 238 -22.94 22.95 3.03
N PHE A 239 -22.63 22.88 1.73
CA PHE A 239 -22.05 24.01 0.99
C PHE A 239 -22.94 25.25 1.03
N LEU A 240 -24.26 25.09 0.85
CA LEU A 240 -25.21 26.19 0.94
C LEU A 240 -25.29 26.80 2.35
N ASP A 241 -25.29 25.96 3.39
CA ASP A 241 -25.34 26.43 4.77
C ASP A 241 -24.02 27.14 5.16
N HIS A 242 -22.87 26.65 4.70
CA HIS A 242 -21.57 27.29 4.92
C HIS A 242 -21.45 28.63 4.17
N ALA A 243 -21.87 28.70 2.90
CA ALA A 243 -21.92 29.95 2.14
C ALA A 243 -22.83 30.99 2.80
N ARG A 244 -23.98 30.58 3.37
CA ARG A 244 -24.85 31.47 4.15
C ARG A 244 -24.15 32.05 5.38
N VAL A 245 -23.40 31.21 6.11
CA VAL A 245 -22.62 31.66 7.28
C VAL A 245 -21.55 32.67 6.87
N GLN A 246 -20.82 32.41 5.78
CA GLN A 246 -19.82 33.33 5.25
C GLN A 246 -20.42 34.68 4.84
N VAL A 247 -21.52 34.68 4.09
CA VAL A 247 -22.22 35.90 3.68
C VAL A 247 -22.70 36.69 4.90
N ALA A 248 -23.25 36.02 5.92
CA ALA A 248 -23.68 36.68 7.15
C ALA A 248 -22.50 37.27 7.94
N GLN A 249 -21.33 36.63 7.92
CA GLN A 249 -20.12 37.13 8.57
C GLN A 249 -19.56 38.34 7.81
N ALA A 250 -19.46 38.26 6.47
CA ALA A 250 -19.02 39.36 5.62
C ALA A 250 -19.93 40.59 5.76
N ALA A 251 -21.25 40.40 5.85
CA ALA A 251 -22.20 41.49 6.08
C ALA A 251 -21.95 42.19 7.44
N LYS A 252 -21.73 41.41 8.51
CA LYS A 252 -21.40 41.96 9.84
C LYS A 252 -20.08 42.74 9.83
N ASP A 253 -19.08 42.25 9.12
CA ASP A 253 -17.77 42.90 9.06
C ASP A 253 -17.83 44.18 8.20
N PHE A 254 -18.61 44.17 7.12
CA PHE A 254 -18.94 45.37 6.34
C PHE A 254 -19.67 46.44 7.17
N GLU A 255 -20.61 46.06 8.04
CA GLU A 255 -21.28 47.01 8.95
C GLU A 255 -20.35 47.58 10.03
N LYS A 256 -19.31 46.84 10.43
CA LYS A 256 -18.34 47.27 11.45
C LYS A 256 -17.24 48.19 10.90
N ALA A 257 -16.84 48.03 9.65
CA ALA A 257 -15.76 48.81 9.03
C ALA A 257 -16.01 50.36 9.05
N PRO A 258 -17.21 50.89 8.74
CA PRO A 258 -17.50 52.32 8.84
C PRO A 258 -17.48 52.84 10.29
N ARG A 259 -17.91 52.02 11.26
CA ARG A 259 -17.95 52.42 12.69
C ARG A 259 -16.54 52.55 13.29
N GLN A 260 -15.60 51.71 12.88
CA GLN A 260 -14.20 51.83 13.34
C GLN A 260 -13.48 53.04 12.71
N GLN A 261 -13.77 53.38 11.45
CA GLN A 261 -13.26 54.60 10.84
C GLN A 261 -13.83 55.87 11.49
N ALA A 262 -15.13 55.89 11.82
CA ALA A 262 -15.74 57.03 12.53
C ALA A 262 -15.10 57.26 13.92
N LEU A 263 -14.89 56.19 14.70
CA LEU A 263 -14.26 56.28 16.03
C LEU A 263 -12.78 56.68 15.99
N GLN A 264 -12.03 56.30 14.95
CA GLN A 264 -10.63 56.75 14.77
C GLN A 264 -10.52 58.20 14.29
N THR A 265 -11.56 58.73 13.64
CA THR A 265 -11.59 60.13 13.20
C THR A 265 -12.01 61.09 14.31
N GLU A 266 -12.80 60.62 15.29
CA GLU A 266 -13.19 61.38 16.49
C GLU A 266 -12.13 61.38 17.62
N ALA A 267 -11.10 60.53 17.52
CA ALA A 267 -10.02 60.42 18.51
C ALA A 267 -8.72 61.18 18.15
N ARG A 268 -8.75 62.03 17.10
CA ARG A 268 -7.68 62.95 16.71
C ARG A 268 -8.07 64.39 17.00
#